data_AF-A0A661ILK7-F1
#
_entry.id   AF-A0A661ILK7-F1
#
_cell.length_a   1.000
_cell.length_b   1.000
_cell.length_c   1.000
_cell.angle_alpha   90.00
_cell.angle_beta   90.00
_cell.angle_gamma   90.00
#
_symmetry.space_group_name_H-M   'P 1'
#
loop_
_entity.id
_entity.type
_entity.pdbx_description
1 polymer ?
#
loop_
_entity_poly.entity_id
_entity_poly.type
_entity_poly.pdbx_seq_one_letter_code
_entity_poly.pdbx_strand_id
1 'polypeptide(L)'
;MKGLATEIVLLIFVMIAVYLIIIAVFIYARNRYKGGIIEKVINLIIWTVGFLLVADVALFLSSTYGLQTAFTAHVVFKIIAMVCLSIGGLKFFVYK
;
A
#
# COMPACT_ATOMS: atom_id res chain seq x y z
N MET A 1 16.84 -20.40 -17.75
CA MET A 1 15.69 -20.38 -16.81
C MET A 1 16.05 -20.00 -15.36
N LYS A 2 17.27 -20.26 -14.84
CA LYS A 2 17.64 -19.87 -13.45
C LYS A 2 17.74 -18.34 -13.22
N GLY A 3 18.18 -17.57 -14.21
CA GLY A 3 18.32 -16.10 -14.09
C GLY A 3 16.99 -15.34 -13.93
N LEU A 4 15.93 -15.82 -14.59
CA LEU A 4 14.62 -15.15 -14.59
C LEU A 4 13.92 -15.26 -13.23
N ALA A 5 14.09 -16.38 -12.53
CA ALA A 5 13.58 -16.55 -11.18
C ALA A 5 14.29 -15.63 -10.17
N THR A 6 15.61 -15.47 -10.29
CA THR A 6 16.37 -14.56 -9.43
C THR A 6 16.02 -13.09 -9.65
N GLU A 7 15.77 -12.68 -10.90
CA GLU A 7 15.31 -11.33 -11.22
C GLU A 7 13.93 -11.02 -10.63
N ILE A 8 12.98 -11.96 -10.74
CA ILE A 8 11.65 -11.82 -10.12
C ILE A 8 11.78 -11.71 -8.60
N VAL A 9 12.54 -12.59 -7.94
CA VAL A 9 12.71 -12.55 -6.48
C VAL A 9 13.32 -11.21 -6.03
N LEU A 10 14.30 -10.69 -6.77
CA LEU A 10 14.91 -9.40 -6.48
C LEU A 10 13.91 -8.24 -6.63
N LEU A 11 13.12 -8.22 -7.71
CA LEU A 11 12.08 -7.22 -7.92
C LEU A 11 11.04 -7.21 -6.78
N ILE A 12 10.66 -8.40 -6.28
CA ILE A 12 9.74 -8.53 -5.15
C ILE A 12 10.34 -7.91 -3.89
N PHE A 13 11.61 -8.22 -3.61
CA PHE A 13 12.31 -7.68 -2.45
C PHE A 13 12.42 -6.15 -2.50
N VAL A 14 12.73 -5.60 -3.68
CA VAL A 14 12.81 -4.16 -3.91
C VAL A 14 11.43 -3.51 -3.71
N MET A 15 10.37 -4.11 -4.25
CA MET A 15 9.01 -3.60 -4.07
C MET A 15 8.62 -3.55 -2.57
N ILE A 16 8.83 -4.63 -1.83
CA ILE A 16 8.54 -4.69 -0.39
C ILE A 16 9.38 -3.64 0.36
N ALA A 17 10.67 -3.54 0.05
CA ALA A 17 11.55 -2.57 0.68
C ALA A 17 11.09 -1.12 0.45
N VAL A 18 10.70 -0.76 -0.78
CA VAL A 18 10.19 0.58 -1.10
C VAL A 18 8.93 0.89 -0.30
N TYR A 19 7.97 -0.02 -0.24
CA TYR A 19 6.76 0.19 0.56
C TYR A 19 7.06 0.33 2.06
N LEU A 20 7.98 -0.46 2.61
CA LEU A 20 8.40 -0.34 4.01
C LEU A 20 9.09 1.00 4.28
N ILE A 21 9.95 1.47 3.36
CA ILE A 21 10.59 2.79 3.47
C ILE A 21 9.53 3.89 3.49
N ILE A 22 8.54 3.83 2.58
CA ILE A 22 7.44 4.81 2.54
C ILE A 22 6.71 4.83 3.88
N ILE A 23 6.30 3.67 4.39
CA ILE A 23 5.61 3.56 5.68
C ILE A 23 6.48 4.12 6.81
N ALA A 24 7.77 3.77 6.85
CA ALA A 24 8.70 4.25 7.89
C ALA A 24 8.85 5.78 7.87
N VAL A 25 9.00 6.38 6.69
CA VAL A 25 9.10 7.84 6.52
C VAL A 25 7.82 8.53 6.97
N PHE A 26 6.65 8.02 6.60
CA PHE A 26 5.38 8.58 7.04
C PHE A 26 5.14 8.39 8.54
N ILE A 27 5.55 7.28 9.14
CA ILE A 27 5.51 7.09 10.60
C ILE A 27 6.41 8.11 11.30
N TYR A 28 7.62 8.34 10.79
CA TYR A 28 8.51 9.36 11.32
C TYR A 28 7.90 10.77 11.22
N ALA A 29 7.30 11.09 10.07
CA ALA A 29 6.57 12.33 9.88
C ALA A 29 5.39 12.46 10.87
N ARG A 30 4.63 11.38 11.11
CA ARG A 30 3.53 11.36 12.08
C ARG A 30 4.00 11.74 13.48
N ASN A 31 5.17 11.25 13.89
CA ASN A 31 5.75 11.56 15.19
C ASN A 31 6.19 13.03 15.31
N ARG A 32 6.50 13.69 14.19
CA ARG A 32 6.90 15.09 14.14
C ARG A 32 5.71 16.06 14.11
N TYR A 33 4.64 15.69 13.40
CA TYR A 33 3.42 16.50 13.21
C TYR A 33 2.26 15.98 14.08
N LYS A 34 2.48 15.91 15.39
CA LYS A 34 1.45 15.45 16.33
C LYS A 34 0.36 16.50 16.50
N GLY A 35 -0.89 16.09 16.34
CA GLY A 35 -2.07 16.93 16.50
C GLY A 35 -2.47 17.68 15.22
N GLY A 36 -3.78 17.83 15.03
CA GLY A 36 -4.38 18.57 13.92
C GLY A 36 -4.72 17.72 12.70
N ILE A 37 -5.00 18.41 11.59
CA ILE A 37 -5.40 17.80 10.32
C ILE A 37 -4.24 17.01 9.70
N ILE A 38 -3.00 17.49 9.85
CA ILE A 38 -1.80 16.89 9.24
C ILE A 38 -1.56 15.46 9.76
N GLU A 39 -1.71 15.20 11.07
CA GLU A 39 -1.57 13.85 11.62
C GLU A 39 -2.59 12.88 11.00
N LYS A 40 -3.84 13.33 10.86
CA LYS A 40 -4.91 12.54 10.25
C LYS A 40 -4.61 12.23 8.77
N VAL A 41 -4.06 13.19 8.01
CA VAL A 41 -3.64 12.99 6.62
C VAL A 41 -2.54 11.95 6.54
N ILE A 42 -1.51 12.07 7.38
CA ILE A 42 -0.40 11.11 7.42
C ILE A 42 -0.92 9.72 7.77
N ASN A 43 -1.82 9.60 8.75
CA ASN A 43 -2.42 8.33 9.12
C ASN A 43 -3.25 7.71 7.97
N LEU A 44 -3.96 8.53 7.19
CA LEU A 44 -4.67 8.07 5.99
C LEU A 44 -3.68 7.52 4.94
N ILE A 45 -2.58 8.25 4.68
CA ILE A 45 -1.56 7.81 3.72
C ILE A 45 -0.94 6.48 4.15
N ILE A 46 -0.57 6.33 5.42
CA ILE A 46 -0.03 5.07 5.96
C ILE A 46 -1.02 3.91 5.72
N TRP A 47 -2.30 4.14 5.98
CA TRP A 47 -3.34 3.13 5.74
C TRP A 47 -3.50 2.78 4.26
N THR A 48 -3.55 3.78 3.37
CA THR A 48 -3.65 3.53 1.92
C THR A 48 -2.44 2.78 1.40
N VAL A 49 -1.23 3.18 1.79
CA VAL A 49 0.02 2.52 1.38
C VAL A 49 0.07 1.09 1.92
N GLY A 50 -0.39 0.86 3.15
CA GLY A 50 -0.52 -0.49 3.72
C GLY A 50 -1.47 -1.38 2.90
N PHE A 51 -2.64 -0.86 2.49
CA PHE A 51 -3.55 -1.60 1.63
C PHE A 51 -3.00 -1.87 0.23
N LEU A 52 -2.25 -0.93 -0.35
CA LEU A 52 -1.55 -1.12 -1.62
C LEU A 52 -0.49 -2.24 -1.51
N LEU A 53 0.29 -2.26 -0.43
CA LEU A 53 1.24 -3.35 -0.17
C LEU A 53 0.50 -4.69 -0.10
N VAL A 54 -0.62 -4.78 0.62
CA VAL A 54 -1.41 -6.03 0.70
C VAL A 54 -1.97 -6.43 -0.67
N ALA A 55 -2.41 -5.46 -1.48
CA ALA A 55 -2.87 -5.71 -2.84
C ALA A 55 -1.75 -6.32 -3.70
N ASP A 56 -0.55 -5.75 -3.67
CA ASP A 56 0.59 -6.26 -4.43
C ASP A 56 1.07 -7.62 -3.89
N VAL A 57 0.98 -7.86 -2.57
CA VAL A 57 1.28 -9.17 -1.99
C VAL A 57 0.25 -10.23 -2.43
N ALA A 58 -1.01 -9.84 -2.61
CA ALA A 58 -2.07 -10.76 -3.08
C ALA A 58 -1.79 -11.32 -4.49
N LEU A 59 -1.04 -10.62 -5.35
CA LEU A 59 -0.59 -11.18 -6.63
C LEU A 59 0.32 -12.40 -6.46
N PHE A 60 1.09 -12.51 -5.36
CA PHE A 60 1.90 -13.70 -5.11
C PHE A 60 1.08 -14.92 -4.70
N LEU A 61 -0.13 -14.71 -4.17
CA LEU A 61 -1.06 -15.79 -3.89
C LEU A 61 -1.50 -16.54 -5.17
N SER A 62 -1.22 -15.97 -6.36
CA SER A 62 -1.45 -16.62 -7.67
C SER A 62 -0.71 -17.94 -7.81
N SER A 63 0.46 -18.07 -7.15
CA SER A 63 1.26 -19.29 -7.19
C SER A 63 0.58 -20.47 -6.49
N THR A 64 -0.39 -20.22 -5.59
CA THR A 64 -1.04 -21.27 -4.78
C THR A 64 -2.52 -21.46 -5.14
N TYR A 65 -3.24 -20.38 -5.44
CA TYR A 65 -4.71 -20.40 -5.65
C TYR A 65 -5.16 -20.11 -7.09
N GLY A 66 -4.21 -19.97 -8.02
CA GLY A 66 -4.46 -19.68 -9.42
C GLY A 66 -4.49 -18.18 -9.74
N LEU A 67 -4.21 -17.85 -11.01
CA LEU A 67 -4.04 -16.48 -11.47
C LEU A 67 -5.31 -15.62 -11.32
N GLN A 68 -6.49 -16.24 -11.50
CA GLN A 68 -7.77 -15.55 -11.53
C GLN A 68 -8.21 -15.05 -10.14
N THR A 69 -8.00 -15.85 -9.09
CA THR A 69 -8.36 -15.50 -7.71
C THR A 69 -7.42 -14.43 -7.16
N ALA A 70 -6.11 -14.58 -7.40
CA ALA A 70 -5.10 -13.64 -6.97
C ALA A 70 -5.23 -12.27 -7.65
N PHE A 71 -5.51 -12.26 -8.97
CA PHE A 71 -5.76 -11.01 -9.68
C PHE A 71 -7.03 -10.31 -9.18
N THR A 72 -8.09 -11.07 -8.91
CA THR A 72 -9.33 -10.52 -8.34
C THR A 72 -9.06 -9.90 -6.97
N ALA A 73 -8.34 -10.59 -6.09
CA ALA A 73 -7.97 -10.07 -4.77
C ALA A 73 -7.11 -8.81 -4.87
N HIS A 74 -6.10 -8.79 -5.74
CA HIS A 74 -5.26 -7.62 -6.00
C HIS A 74 -6.10 -6.39 -6.40
N VAL A 75 -7.00 -6.56 -7.38
CA VAL A 75 -7.84 -5.47 -7.86
C VAL A 75 -8.80 -4.98 -6.77
N VAL A 76 -9.42 -5.88 -6.01
CA VAL A 76 -10.33 -5.53 -4.92
C VAL A 76 -9.61 -4.72 -3.84
N PHE A 77 -8.45 -5.19 -3.36
CA PHE A 77 -7.66 -4.44 -2.37
C PHE A 77 -7.21 -3.07 -2.89
N LYS A 78 -6.84 -3.00 -4.17
CA LYS A 78 -6.44 -1.74 -4.80
C LYS A 78 -7.59 -0.74 -4.91
N ILE A 79 -8.80 -1.21 -5.24
CA ILE A 79 -10.01 -0.36 -5.24
C ILE A 79 -10.30 0.14 -3.83
N ILE A 80 -10.25 -0.73 -2.82
CA ILE A 80 -10.45 -0.34 -1.41
C ILE A 80 -9.44 0.74 -1.00
N ALA A 81 -8.17 0.58 -1.38
CA ALA A 81 -7.12 1.56 -1.10
C ALA A 81 -7.42 2.93 -1.73
N MET A 82 -7.84 2.96 -2.99
CA MET A 82 -8.19 4.20 -3.71
C MET A 82 -9.46 4.86 -3.16
N VAL A 83 -10.46 4.07 -2.77
CA VAL A 83 -11.69 4.58 -2.14
C VAL A 83 -11.39 5.18 -0.77
N CYS A 84 -10.58 4.49 0.04
CA CYS A 84 -10.15 5.00 1.35
C CYS A 84 -9.43 6.34 1.21
N LEU A 85 -8.52 6.46 0.23
CA LEU A 85 -7.81 7.70 -0.06
C LEU A 85 -8.75 8.81 -0.53
N SER A 86 -9.72 8.50 -1.40
CA SER A 86 -10.69 9.48 -1.91
C SER A 86 -11.61 10.01 -0.81
N ILE A 87 -12.18 9.13 0.00
CA ILE A 87 -13.08 9.52 1.10
C ILE A 87 -12.31 10.26 2.20
N GLY A 88 -11.15 9.73 2.60
CA GLY A 88 -10.30 10.36 3.59
C GLY A 88 -9.80 11.73 3.14
N GLY A 89 -9.41 11.85 1.86
CA GLY A 89 -9.05 13.11 1.21
C GLY A 89 -10.18 14.14 1.24
N LEU A 90 -11.42 13.71 0.97
CA LEU A 90 -12.59 14.59 0.94
C LEU A 90 -12.94 15.13 2.34
N LYS A 91 -12.80 14.32 3.39
CA LYS A 91 -12.96 14.77 4.79
C LYS A 91 -11.98 15.88 5.20
N PHE A 92 -10.84 16.01 4.53
CA PHE A 92 -9.90 17.11 4.78
C PHE A 92 -10.32 18.43 4.16
N PHE A 93 -11.04 18.40 3.03
CA PHE A 93 -11.55 19.61 2.38
C PHE A 93 -12.80 20.17 3.04
N VAL A 94 -13.60 19.33 3.70
CA VAL A 94 -14.83 19.73 4.37
C VAL A 94 -14.58 20.44 5.72
N TYR A 95 -13.43 20.23 6.37
CA TYR A 95 -13.07 20.89 7.62
C TYR A 95 -12.35 22.23 7.37
N LYS A 96 -12.93 23.07 6.50
CA LYS A 96 -12.53 24.45 6.30
C LYS A 96 -13.55 25.38 6.95
#